data_AF-A0A7Y9W3J8-F1
#
_entry.id   AF-A0A7Y9W3J8-F1
#
_cell.length_a   1.000
_cell.length_b   1.000
_cell.length_c   1.000
_cell.angle_alpha   90.00
_cell.angle_beta   90.00
_cell.angle_gamma   90.00
#
_symmetry.space_group_name_H-M   'P 1'
#
loop_
_entity.id
_entity.type
_entity.pdbx_description
1 polymer ?
#
loop_
_entity_poly.entity_id
_entity_poly.type
_entity_poly.pdbx_seq_one_letter_code
_entity_poly.pdbx_strand_id
1 'polypeptide(L)'
;MRESDEITSFHLRPDDGRELLAFEPGQYIGVRLVIDGVEVRRNYSLSAMADGREYRISVKREPNGKVSNYLHEQIAENDTLDLFAPAGDFTLQPGDKPLVLISGGVGITPTLAMLQAALGSGRPVHFIHSARHGGVHAFRDTIDQLAARHPQLKRFYCYEQRRAQDADAHGIGYLDEARLDRWLPTTRDVDVYFLGPIAFMKAMKKHLKAVGVPESQSRYEFFGPAAALE
;
A
#
# COMPACT_ATOMS: atom_id res chain seq x y z
N MET A 1 -9.78 11.43 6.84
CA MET A 1 -8.45 11.92 7.27
C MET A 1 -7.55 12.10 6.06
N ARG A 2 -6.93 13.28 5.87
CA ARG A 2 -6.01 13.51 4.73
C ARG A 2 -4.63 12.93 5.05
N GLU A 3 -4.09 12.12 4.14
CA GLU A 3 -2.80 11.43 4.32
C GLU A 3 -1.69 12.03 3.46
N SER A 4 -2.06 12.63 2.32
CA SER A 4 -1.15 13.38 1.45
C SER A 4 -1.93 14.40 0.63
N ASP A 5 -1.26 15.05 -0.33
CA ASP A 5 -1.90 15.98 -1.24
C ASP A 5 -3.05 15.33 -2.03
N GLU A 6 -2.97 14.01 -2.28
CA GLU A 6 -3.91 13.27 -3.15
C GLU A 6 -4.56 12.03 -2.51
N ILE A 7 -4.14 11.62 -1.30
CA ILE A 7 -4.68 10.43 -0.62
C ILE A 7 -5.46 10.83 0.65
N THR A 8 -6.66 10.28 0.78
CA THR A 8 -7.54 10.44 1.94
C THR A 8 -7.94 9.07 2.48
N SER A 9 -7.79 8.86 3.78
CA SER A 9 -8.31 7.69 4.49
C SER A 9 -9.75 7.89 4.95
N PHE A 10 -10.55 6.86 4.77
CA PHE A 10 -11.93 6.72 5.26
C PHE A 10 -11.95 5.60 6.31
N HIS A 11 -12.50 5.92 7.47
CA HIS A 11 -12.67 4.99 8.59
C HIS A 11 -14.15 4.58 8.61
N LEU A 12 -14.40 3.30 8.41
CA LEU A 12 -15.72 2.76 8.14
C LEU A 12 -16.13 1.86 9.30
N ARG A 13 -17.25 2.19 9.92
CA ARG A 13 -17.85 1.40 11.01
C ARG A 13 -19.18 0.82 10.55
N PRO A 14 -19.56 -0.35 11.06
CA PRO A 14 -20.86 -0.94 10.73
C PRO A 14 -21.98 -0.10 11.34
N ASP A 15 -22.95 0.30 10.51
CA ASP A 15 -24.11 1.08 10.92
C ASP A 15 -25.02 0.29 11.89
N ASP A 16 -25.00 -1.04 11.80
CA ASP A 16 -25.75 -1.95 12.68
C ASP A 16 -25.03 -2.24 14.02
N GLY A 17 -23.85 -1.66 14.25
CA GLY A 17 -23.07 -1.81 15.47
C GLY A 17 -22.53 -3.22 15.75
N ARG A 18 -22.60 -4.16 14.79
CA ARG A 18 -22.06 -5.52 14.93
C ARG A 18 -20.55 -5.54 14.74
N GLU A 19 -19.92 -6.67 15.05
CA GLU A 19 -18.50 -6.87 14.75
C GLU A 19 -18.27 -6.98 13.25
N LEU A 20 -17.14 -6.44 12.79
CA LEU A 20 -16.71 -6.59 11.40
C LEU A 20 -16.04 -7.94 11.18
N LEU A 21 -16.14 -8.45 9.94
CA LEU A 21 -15.42 -9.65 9.54
C LEU A 21 -13.91 -9.40 9.64
N ALA A 22 -13.19 -10.37 10.20
CA ALA A 22 -11.74 -10.36 10.18
C ALA A 22 -11.21 -10.44 8.72
N PHE A 23 -10.00 -9.94 8.51
CA PHE A 23 -9.33 -9.97 7.22
C PHE A 23 -7.83 -10.13 7.41
N GLU A 24 -7.17 -10.61 6.36
CA GLU A 24 -5.72 -10.79 6.35
C GLU A 24 -5.00 -9.55 5.79
N PRO A 25 -3.83 -9.15 6.33
CA PRO A 25 -3.07 -8.01 5.83
C PRO A 25 -2.72 -8.17 4.34
N GLY A 26 -3.25 -7.26 3.52
CA GLY A 26 -3.12 -7.29 2.06
C GLY A 26 -4.43 -7.45 1.31
N GLN A 27 -5.47 -7.98 1.96
CA GLN A 27 -6.81 -8.07 1.38
C GLN A 27 -7.42 -6.71 1.06
N TYR A 28 -8.44 -6.73 0.21
CA TYR A 28 -9.22 -5.58 -0.17
C TYR A 28 -10.69 -5.75 0.20
N ILE A 29 -11.41 -4.64 0.18
CA ILE A 29 -12.86 -4.60 0.31
C ILE A 29 -13.47 -3.98 -0.95
N GLY A 30 -14.59 -4.53 -1.40
CA GLY A 30 -15.38 -3.95 -2.47
C GLY A 30 -16.29 -2.85 -1.93
N VAL A 31 -16.33 -1.71 -2.60
CA VAL A 31 -17.24 -0.59 -2.32
C VAL A 31 -18.24 -0.48 -3.46
N ARG A 32 -19.52 -0.53 -3.15
CA ARG A 32 -20.63 -0.29 -4.09
C ARG A 32 -21.16 1.12 -3.87
N LEU A 33 -21.36 1.85 -4.97
CA LEU A 33 -21.91 3.20 -5.00
C LEU A 33 -22.92 3.31 -6.13
N VAL A 34 -23.88 4.23 -5.98
CA VAL A 34 -24.75 4.67 -7.08
C VAL A 34 -24.46 6.13 -7.35
N ILE A 35 -23.86 6.42 -8.51
CA ILE A 35 -23.47 7.78 -8.89
C ILE A 35 -24.19 8.15 -10.19
N ASP A 36 -25.02 9.19 -10.14
CA ASP A 36 -25.91 9.62 -11.23
C ASP A 36 -26.88 8.52 -11.68
N GLY A 37 -27.40 7.74 -10.73
CA GLY A 37 -28.30 6.61 -10.99
C GLY A 37 -27.61 5.36 -11.57
N VAL A 38 -26.28 5.37 -11.71
CA VAL A 38 -25.51 4.21 -12.22
C VAL A 38 -24.74 3.55 -11.08
N GLU A 39 -24.95 2.24 -10.92
CA GLU A 39 -24.17 1.44 -9.97
C GLU A 39 -22.73 1.29 -10.45
N VAL A 40 -21.78 1.58 -9.57
CA VAL A 40 -20.35 1.41 -9.79
C VAL A 40 -19.73 0.69 -8.60
N ARG A 41 -18.74 -0.16 -8.88
CA ARG A 41 -18.02 -0.93 -7.87
C ARG A 41 -16.52 -0.73 -8.00
N ARG A 42 -15.81 -0.56 -6.88
CA ARG A 42 -14.35 -0.47 -6.85
C ARG A 42 -13.80 -1.22 -5.64
N ASN A 43 -12.63 -1.81 -5.81
CA ASN A 43 -11.91 -2.48 -4.73
C ASN A 43 -10.88 -1.52 -4.14
N TYR A 44 -10.77 -1.52 -2.82
CA TYR A 44 -9.75 -0.78 -2.08
C TYR A 44 -9.09 -1.69 -1.06
N SER A 45 -7.76 -1.75 -1.07
CA SER A 45 -7.03 -2.48 -0.04
C SER A 45 -7.37 -1.95 1.35
N LEU A 46 -7.53 -2.86 2.30
CA LEU A 46 -7.66 -2.53 3.70
C LEU A 46 -6.29 -2.06 4.20
N SER A 47 -6.21 -0.78 4.59
CA SER A 47 -4.95 -0.07 4.83
C SER A 47 -4.52 -0.03 6.30
N ALA A 48 -5.20 -0.78 7.17
CA ALA A 48 -4.90 -0.91 8.59
C ALA A 48 -4.98 -2.38 9.02
N MET A 49 -4.47 -2.68 10.22
CA MET A 49 -4.71 -3.97 10.87
C MET A 49 -6.19 -4.17 11.19
N ALA A 50 -6.65 -5.41 11.14
CA ALA A 50 -7.97 -5.78 11.63
C ALA A 50 -8.04 -5.59 13.15
N ASP A 51 -9.02 -4.81 13.62
CA ASP A 51 -9.27 -4.56 15.05
C ASP A 51 -10.69 -4.99 15.49
N GLY A 52 -11.48 -5.52 14.56
CA GLY A 52 -12.88 -5.94 14.75
C GLY A 52 -13.89 -4.80 14.86
N ARG A 53 -13.45 -3.54 14.78
CA ARG A 53 -14.26 -2.34 15.06
C ARG A 53 -14.43 -1.45 13.85
N GLU A 54 -13.39 -1.28 13.05
CA GLU A 54 -13.45 -0.46 11.84
C GLU A 54 -12.61 -1.04 10.70
N TYR A 55 -13.02 -0.74 9.47
CA TYR A 55 -12.17 -0.85 8.30
C TYR A 55 -11.57 0.51 7.97
N ARG A 56 -10.31 0.52 7.52
CA ARG A 56 -9.71 1.69 6.89
C ARG A 56 -9.42 1.41 5.43
N ILE A 57 -9.94 2.25 4.55
CA ILE A 57 -9.52 2.34 3.15
C ILE A 57 -8.84 3.68 2.92
N SER A 58 -7.85 3.72 2.02
CA SER A 58 -7.15 4.96 1.71
C SER A 58 -7.11 5.16 0.21
N VAL A 59 -7.76 6.23 -0.23
CA VAL A 59 -8.15 6.43 -1.63
C VAL A 59 -7.32 7.56 -2.21
N LYS A 60 -6.57 7.25 -3.27
CA LYS A 60 -5.97 8.28 -4.11
C LYS A 60 -7.03 8.90 -5.02
N ARG A 61 -7.04 10.23 -5.10
CA ARG A 61 -7.84 10.96 -6.09
C ARG A 61 -7.23 10.74 -7.48
N GLU A 62 -7.89 9.94 -8.31
CA GLU A 62 -7.46 9.76 -9.69
C GLU A 62 -8.00 10.89 -10.59
N PRO A 63 -7.17 11.51 -11.45
CA PRO A 63 -7.63 12.46 -12.45
C PRO A 63 -8.73 11.81 -13.31
N ASN A 64 -9.88 12.47 -13.42
CA ASN A 64 -11.06 11.98 -14.14
C ASN A 64 -11.69 10.68 -13.58
N GLY A 65 -11.25 10.19 -12.43
CA GLY A 65 -11.79 8.99 -11.80
C GLY A 65 -13.16 9.22 -11.14
N LYS A 66 -14.24 8.67 -11.70
CA LYS A 66 -15.61 8.88 -11.17
C LYS A 66 -15.73 8.59 -9.66
N VAL A 67 -15.33 7.39 -9.24
CA VAL A 67 -15.50 6.93 -7.84
C VAL A 67 -14.54 7.62 -6.88
N SER A 68 -13.26 7.75 -7.23
CA SER A 68 -12.27 8.38 -6.34
C SER A 68 -12.59 9.85 -6.08
N ASN A 69 -13.05 10.60 -7.10
CA ASN A 69 -13.45 12.00 -6.91
C ASN A 69 -14.75 12.09 -6.09
N TYR A 70 -15.72 11.21 -6.33
CA TYR A 70 -16.94 11.14 -5.51
C TYR A 70 -16.64 10.92 -4.03
N LEU A 71 -15.80 9.93 -3.69
CA LEU A 71 -15.37 9.69 -2.30
C LEU A 71 -14.67 10.91 -1.69
N HIS A 72 -13.89 11.64 -2.48
CA HIS A 72 -13.13 12.80 -2.03
C HIS A 72 -13.93 14.10 -1.88
N GLU A 73 -15.02 14.24 -2.64
CA GLU A 73 -15.72 15.53 -2.80
C GLU A 73 -17.16 15.50 -2.31
N GLN A 74 -17.80 14.32 -2.29
CA GLN A 74 -19.23 14.17 -2.02
C GLN A 74 -19.51 13.34 -0.77
N ILE A 75 -18.63 12.41 -0.39
CA ILE A 75 -18.76 11.66 0.87
C ILE A 75 -18.29 12.50 2.05
N ALA A 76 -19.15 12.63 3.04
CA ALA A 76 -18.88 13.28 4.31
C ALA A 76 -18.89 12.27 5.48
N GLU A 77 -18.48 12.74 6.66
CA GLU A 77 -18.60 11.95 7.89
C GLU A 77 -20.08 11.63 8.16
N ASN A 78 -20.33 10.39 8.61
CA ASN A 78 -21.66 9.79 8.86
C ASN A 78 -22.47 9.41 7.61
N ASP A 79 -21.94 9.60 6.40
CA ASP A 79 -22.52 8.97 5.22
C ASP A 79 -22.32 7.44 5.25
N THR A 80 -23.25 6.72 4.65
CA THR A 80 -23.20 5.24 4.57
C THR A 80 -22.64 4.78 3.24
N LEU A 81 -21.79 3.74 3.29
CA LEU A 81 -21.25 3.06 2.12
C LEU A 81 -21.62 1.58 2.16
N ASP A 82 -22.03 1.06 1.01
CA ASP A 82 -22.27 -0.38 0.85
C ASP A 82 -20.95 -1.10 0.60
N LEU A 83 -20.63 -2.05 1.48
CA LEU A 83 -19.38 -2.82 1.43
C LEU A 83 -19.66 -4.29 1.15
N PHE A 84 -18.79 -4.91 0.36
CA PHE A 84 -18.69 -6.36 0.26
C PHE A 84 -17.85 -6.92 1.41
N ALA A 85 -17.83 -8.24 1.57
CA ALA A 85 -16.89 -8.89 2.49
C ALA A 85 -15.43 -8.68 2.03
N PRO A 86 -14.45 -8.65 2.95
CA PRO A 86 -13.04 -8.68 2.60
C PRO A 86 -12.70 -9.87 1.70
N ALA A 87 -11.81 -9.66 0.72
CA ALA A 87 -11.40 -10.67 -0.26
C ALA A 87 -9.97 -10.43 -0.75
N GLY A 88 -9.43 -11.41 -1.48
CA GLY A 88 -8.12 -11.33 -2.14
C GLY A 88 -7.10 -12.32 -1.56
N ASP A 89 -6.20 -12.77 -2.42
CA ASP A 89 -5.16 -13.77 -2.12
C ASP A 89 -3.77 -13.15 -1.91
N PHE A 90 -3.63 -11.84 -2.17
CA PHE A 90 -2.40 -11.10 -1.93
C PHE A 90 -2.24 -10.76 -0.46
N THR A 91 -1.92 -11.78 0.35
CA THR A 91 -1.85 -11.66 1.81
C THR A 91 -0.44 -11.91 2.34
N LEU A 92 -0.12 -11.28 3.46
CA LEU A 92 1.13 -11.54 4.19
C LEU A 92 1.14 -13.00 4.65
N GLN A 93 2.13 -13.76 4.16
CA GLN A 93 2.31 -15.15 4.55
C GLN A 93 3.13 -15.23 5.85
N PRO A 94 2.82 -16.18 6.74
CA PRO A 94 3.65 -16.43 7.92
C PRO A 94 5.05 -16.88 7.50
N GLY A 95 6.07 -16.46 8.26
CA GLY A 95 7.46 -16.81 7.98
C GLY A 95 8.44 -15.97 8.79
N ASP A 96 9.70 -16.40 8.80
CA ASP A 96 10.81 -15.81 9.57
C ASP A 96 11.88 -15.15 8.69
N LYS A 97 11.87 -15.41 7.38
CA LYS A 97 12.76 -14.76 6.40
C LYS A 97 12.69 -13.24 6.51
N PRO A 98 13.70 -12.46 6.10
CA PRO A 98 13.53 -11.02 5.98
C PRO A 98 12.37 -10.67 5.03
N LEU A 99 11.50 -9.75 5.44
CA LEU A 99 10.39 -9.25 4.64
C LEU A 99 10.80 -7.99 3.91
N VAL A 100 10.48 -7.89 2.62
CA VAL A 100 10.69 -6.69 1.82
C VAL A 100 9.34 -6.24 1.27
N LEU A 101 8.91 -5.04 1.67
CA LEU A 101 7.66 -4.42 1.22
C LEU A 101 8.00 -3.24 0.33
N ILE A 102 7.69 -3.32 -0.96
CA ILE A 102 8.03 -2.30 -1.95
C ILE A 102 6.77 -1.68 -2.53
N SER A 103 6.54 -0.38 -2.34
CA SER A 103 5.33 0.27 -2.82
C SER A 103 5.61 1.49 -3.71
N GLY A 104 4.74 1.69 -4.71
CA GLY A 104 4.71 2.89 -5.55
C GLY A 104 3.38 3.63 -5.38
N GLY A 105 3.42 4.89 -4.91
CA GLY A 105 2.23 5.73 -4.73
C GLY A 105 1.18 5.07 -3.83
N VAL A 106 -0.08 4.99 -4.30
CA VAL A 106 -1.18 4.40 -3.52
C VAL A 106 -1.01 2.89 -3.23
N GLY A 107 -0.08 2.20 -3.90
CA GLY A 107 0.29 0.82 -3.57
C GLY A 107 0.83 0.66 -2.13
N ILE A 108 1.06 1.77 -1.42
CA ILE A 108 1.41 1.77 0.00
C ILE A 108 0.32 1.15 0.89
N THR A 109 -0.94 1.14 0.44
CA THR A 109 -2.08 0.79 1.30
C THR A 109 -2.06 -0.64 1.83
N PRO A 110 -1.94 -1.72 1.02
CA PRO A 110 -1.84 -3.06 1.58
C PRO A 110 -0.49 -3.28 2.26
N THR A 111 0.60 -2.71 1.74
CA THR A 111 1.93 -2.87 2.36
C THR A 111 2.02 -2.24 3.74
N LEU A 112 1.23 -1.20 4.04
CA LEU A 112 1.15 -0.63 5.39
C LEU A 112 0.50 -1.61 6.38
N ALA A 113 -0.60 -2.27 5.99
CA ALA A 113 -1.23 -3.31 6.82
C ALA A 113 -0.27 -4.49 7.03
N MET A 114 0.40 -4.95 5.96
CA MET A 114 1.41 -6.01 6.04
C MET A 114 2.59 -5.63 6.94
N LEU A 115 3.06 -4.37 6.86
CA LEU A 115 4.13 -3.85 7.71
C LEU A 115 3.72 -3.96 9.19
N GLN A 116 2.55 -3.43 9.55
CA GLN A 116 2.07 -3.44 10.93
C GLN A 116 1.93 -4.87 11.49
N ALA A 117 1.43 -5.80 10.69
CA ALA A 117 1.34 -7.22 11.06
C ALA A 117 2.72 -7.86 11.28
N ALA A 118 3.65 -7.62 10.34
CA ALA A 118 4.97 -8.23 10.38
C ALA A 118 5.81 -7.78 11.58
N LEU A 119 5.61 -6.55 12.07
CA LEU A 119 6.34 -6.03 13.22
C LEU A 119 6.12 -6.84 14.50
N GLY A 120 4.98 -7.52 14.63
CA GLY A 120 4.69 -8.42 15.76
C GLY A 120 5.49 -9.74 15.71
N SER A 121 5.96 -10.15 14.54
CA SER A 121 6.70 -11.42 14.36
C SER A 121 8.19 -11.33 14.71
N GLY A 122 8.75 -10.12 14.82
CA GLY A 122 10.18 -9.90 15.06
C GLY A 122 11.10 -10.13 13.85
N ARG A 123 10.59 -10.61 12.71
CA ARG A 123 11.40 -10.79 11.49
C ARG A 123 11.98 -9.44 11.00
N PRO A 124 13.18 -9.41 10.40
CA PRO A 124 13.71 -8.19 9.77
C PRO A 124 12.76 -7.70 8.67
N VAL A 125 12.49 -6.39 8.63
CA VAL A 125 11.59 -5.78 7.64
C VAL A 125 12.31 -4.64 6.93
N HIS A 126 12.28 -4.66 5.60
CA HIS A 126 12.72 -3.58 4.74
C HIS A 126 11.51 -2.99 4.02
N PHE A 127 11.15 -1.76 4.37
CA PHE A 127 10.05 -1.02 3.75
C PHE A 127 10.60 -0.01 2.75
N ILE A 128 10.29 -0.15 1.47
CA ILE A 128 10.80 0.69 0.39
C ILE A 128 9.61 1.35 -0.29
N HIS A 129 9.55 2.68 -0.28
CA HIS A 129 8.46 3.42 -0.89
C HIS A 129 8.93 4.41 -1.96
N SER A 130 8.26 4.41 -3.09
CA SER A 130 8.47 5.34 -4.19
C SER A 130 7.26 6.25 -4.39
N ALA A 131 7.53 7.55 -4.50
CA ALA A 131 6.52 8.58 -4.77
C ALA A 131 7.07 9.63 -5.74
N ARG A 132 6.22 10.49 -6.31
CA ARG A 132 6.70 11.57 -7.19
C ARG A 132 7.52 12.60 -6.41
N HIS A 133 7.04 12.95 -5.21
CA HIS A 133 7.68 13.83 -4.24
C HIS A 133 7.03 13.60 -2.86
N GLY A 134 7.51 14.27 -1.82
CA GLY A 134 7.01 14.13 -0.45
C GLY A 134 5.57 14.58 -0.27
N GLY A 135 5.11 15.62 -0.97
CA GLY A 135 3.70 16.05 -0.92
C GLY A 135 2.65 14.98 -1.27
N VAL A 136 3.02 13.94 -2.04
CA VAL A 136 2.12 12.82 -2.38
C VAL A 136 2.47 11.51 -1.65
N HIS A 137 3.45 11.52 -0.75
CA HIS A 137 3.82 10.37 0.07
C HIS A 137 2.91 10.27 1.31
N ALA A 138 1.87 9.44 1.21
CA ALA A 138 0.99 9.15 2.34
C ALA A 138 1.69 8.32 3.43
N PHE A 139 1.27 8.48 4.69
CA PHE A 139 1.71 7.67 5.84
C PHE A 139 3.20 7.76 6.23
N ARG A 140 3.97 8.69 5.66
CA ARG A 140 5.39 8.85 5.98
C ARG A 140 5.65 8.90 7.49
N ASP A 141 4.94 9.77 8.19
CA ASP A 141 5.15 9.97 9.63
C ASP A 141 4.79 8.72 10.44
N THR A 142 3.76 7.99 10.02
CA THR A 142 3.38 6.71 10.64
C THR A 142 4.53 5.69 10.50
N ILE A 143 5.12 5.57 9.31
CA ILE A 143 6.20 4.63 9.03
C ILE A 143 7.49 5.05 9.75
N ASP A 144 7.81 6.35 9.77
CA ASP A 144 8.97 6.89 10.49
C ASP A 144 8.84 6.63 12.01
N GLN A 145 7.65 6.80 12.58
CA GLN A 145 7.36 6.46 13.97
C GLN A 145 7.43 4.95 14.26
N LEU A 146 7.02 4.09 13.31
CA LEU A 146 7.20 2.64 13.45
C LEU A 146 8.68 2.28 13.43
N ALA A 147 9.47 2.85 12.51
CA ALA A 147 10.90 2.57 12.40
C ALA A 147 11.68 3.03 13.65
N ALA A 148 11.27 4.14 14.27
CA ALA A 148 11.85 4.59 15.53
C ALA A 148 11.59 3.63 16.71
N ARG A 149 10.45 2.91 16.70
CA ARG A 149 10.05 1.98 17.76
C ARG A 149 10.52 0.55 17.54
N HIS A 150 10.83 0.18 16.29
CA HIS A 150 11.12 -1.19 15.89
C HIS A 150 12.48 -1.25 15.19
N PRO A 151 13.57 -1.59 15.90
CA PRO A 151 14.93 -1.63 15.34
C PRO A 151 15.10 -2.59 14.15
N GLN A 152 14.22 -3.60 14.02
CA GLN A 152 14.21 -4.54 12.91
C GLN A 152 13.62 -3.96 11.61
N LEU A 153 12.98 -2.78 11.67
CA LEU A 153 12.40 -2.09 10.52
C LEU A 153 13.40 -1.08 9.94
N LYS A 154 13.88 -1.36 8.72
CA LYS A 154 14.58 -0.39 7.89
C LYS A 154 13.62 0.18 6.86
N ARG A 155 13.54 1.51 6.77
CA ARG A 155 12.68 2.21 5.80
C ARG A 155 13.53 3.00 4.81
N PHE A 156 13.13 2.97 3.54
CA PHE A 156 13.77 3.70 2.45
C PHE A 156 12.72 4.38 1.58
N TYR A 157 13.02 5.59 1.14
CA TYR A 157 12.10 6.45 0.38
C TYR A 157 12.83 6.93 -0.87
N CYS A 158 12.22 6.78 -2.04
CA CYS A 158 12.77 7.24 -3.31
C CYS A 158 11.76 8.18 -3.98
N TYR A 159 12.12 9.44 -4.18
CA TYR A 159 11.26 10.41 -4.86
C TYR A 159 11.73 10.69 -6.27
N GLU A 160 10.81 10.74 -7.23
CA GLU A 160 11.14 11.11 -8.60
C GLU A 160 11.81 12.50 -8.66
N GLN A 161 11.26 13.47 -7.94
CA GLN A 161 11.77 14.84 -7.88
C GLN A 161 11.73 15.41 -6.46
N ARG A 162 12.59 16.41 -6.21
CA ARG A 162 12.58 17.20 -4.97
C ARG A 162 11.53 18.30 -5.06
N ARG A 163 10.89 18.59 -3.93
CA ARG A 163 10.09 19.80 -3.71
C ARG A 163 10.65 20.50 -2.48
N ALA A 164 10.82 21.81 -2.55
CA ALA A 164 11.61 22.59 -1.59
C ALA A 164 11.16 22.48 -0.13
N GLN A 165 9.89 22.15 0.11
CA GLN A 165 9.29 22.05 1.45
C GLN A 165 9.22 20.60 1.97
N ASP A 166 9.59 19.62 1.15
CA ASP A 166 9.45 18.22 1.50
C ASP A 166 10.67 17.75 2.28
N ALA A 167 10.45 16.96 3.34
CA ALA A 167 11.55 16.31 4.04
C ALA A 167 12.31 15.36 3.11
N ASP A 168 13.62 15.23 3.33
CA ASP A 168 14.50 14.47 2.43
C ASP A 168 14.08 13.01 2.26
N ALA A 169 14.22 12.52 1.04
CA ALA A 169 14.16 11.09 0.72
C ALA A 169 15.57 10.50 0.69
N HIS A 170 15.66 9.17 0.77
CA HIS A 170 16.94 8.45 0.69
C HIS A 170 17.47 8.37 -0.75
N GLY A 171 16.59 8.51 -1.74
CA GLY A 171 16.93 8.52 -3.15
C GLY A 171 16.11 9.55 -3.92
N ILE A 172 16.72 10.12 -4.95
CA ILE A 172 16.06 10.98 -5.94
C ILE A 172 16.15 10.33 -7.32
N GLY A 173 15.10 10.49 -8.12
CA GLY A 173 14.84 9.77 -9.36
C GLY A 173 14.05 8.48 -9.13
N TYR A 174 13.89 7.70 -10.20
CA TYR A 174 13.26 6.38 -10.13
C TYR A 174 14.08 5.41 -9.28
N LEU A 175 13.41 4.44 -8.65
CA LEU A 175 14.07 3.34 -7.94
C LEU A 175 14.69 2.39 -8.97
N ASP A 176 16.00 2.53 -9.17
CA ASP A 176 16.79 1.69 -10.08
C ASP A 176 17.30 0.42 -9.39
N GLU A 177 17.87 -0.47 -10.20
CA GLU A 177 18.44 -1.75 -9.78
C GLU A 177 19.54 -1.58 -8.71
N ALA A 178 20.48 -0.66 -8.91
CA ALA A 178 21.60 -0.46 -8.01
C ALA A 178 21.15 0.06 -6.63
N ARG A 179 20.13 0.92 -6.61
CA ARG A 179 19.53 1.41 -5.37
C ARG A 179 18.71 0.33 -4.68
N LEU A 180 17.94 -0.45 -5.43
CA LEU A 180 17.22 -1.60 -4.88
C LEU A 180 18.20 -2.59 -4.23
N ASP A 181 19.28 -2.97 -4.93
CA ASP A 181 20.31 -3.89 -4.45
C ASP A 181 20.89 -3.48 -3.09
N ARG A 182 21.25 -2.19 -2.94
CA ARG A 182 21.77 -1.60 -1.69
C ARG A 182 20.75 -1.57 -0.56
N TRP A 183 19.46 -1.45 -0.88
CA TRP A 183 18.39 -1.30 0.11
C TRP A 183 17.79 -2.63 0.53
N LEU A 184 18.01 -3.70 -0.23
CA LEU A 184 17.60 -5.05 0.17
C LEU A 184 18.48 -5.60 1.32
N PRO A 185 17.99 -6.60 2.08
CA PRO A 185 18.82 -7.38 3.00
C PRO A 185 20.04 -7.99 2.29
N THR A 186 21.12 -8.29 3.00
CA THR A 186 22.30 -8.94 2.37
C THR A 186 21.97 -10.32 1.81
N THR A 187 21.07 -11.07 2.46
CA THR A 187 20.51 -12.31 1.91
C THR A 187 19.49 -12.01 0.81
N ARG A 188 19.45 -12.85 -0.22
CA ARG A 188 18.41 -12.86 -1.26
C ARG A 188 17.34 -13.93 -1.02
N ASP A 189 17.44 -14.67 0.08
CA ASP A 189 16.37 -15.51 0.59
C ASP A 189 15.45 -14.67 1.50
N VAL A 190 14.42 -14.09 0.89
CA VAL A 190 13.53 -13.09 1.47
C VAL A 190 12.08 -13.38 1.07
N ASP A 191 11.10 -12.76 1.71
CA ASP A 191 9.77 -12.63 1.09
C ASP A 191 9.62 -11.21 0.56
N VAL A 192 9.32 -11.06 -0.73
CA VAL A 192 9.10 -9.75 -1.35
C VAL A 192 7.63 -9.59 -1.70
N TYR A 193 7.07 -8.45 -1.30
CA TYR A 193 5.77 -7.98 -1.74
C TYR A 193 5.97 -6.65 -2.44
N PHE A 194 5.44 -6.50 -3.64
CA PHE A 194 5.48 -5.22 -4.32
C PHE A 194 4.15 -4.84 -4.96
N LEU A 195 3.83 -3.55 -4.94
CA LEU A 195 2.58 -3.02 -5.49
C LEU A 195 2.74 -1.56 -5.95
N GLY A 196 2.16 -1.22 -7.09
CA GLY A 196 2.17 0.14 -7.63
C GLY A 196 1.65 0.20 -9.07
N PRO A 197 1.87 1.31 -9.78
CA PRO A 197 1.49 1.44 -11.19
C PRO A 197 2.20 0.40 -12.08
N ILE A 198 1.60 0.04 -13.21
CA ILE A 198 2.12 -1.00 -14.13
C ILE A 198 3.61 -0.83 -14.46
N ALA A 199 4.03 0.39 -14.81
CA ALA A 199 5.43 0.67 -15.14
C ALA A 199 6.38 0.40 -13.95
N PHE A 200 5.94 0.75 -12.73
CA PHE A 200 6.67 0.45 -11.51
C PHE A 200 6.74 -1.06 -11.26
N MET A 201 5.62 -1.78 -11.42
CA MET A 201 5.55 -3.23 -11.26
C MET A 201 6.49 -3.97 -12.22
N LYS A 202 6.48 -3.57 -13.51
CA LYS A 202 7.38 -4.12 -14.52
C LYS A 202 8.85 -3.85 -14.19
N ALA A 203 9.18 -2.64 -13.73
CA ALA A 203 10.53 -2.30 -13.29
C ALA A 203 10.96 -3.13 -12.07
N MET A 204 10.12 -3.25 -11.04
CA MET A 204 10.44 -4.02 -9.84
C MET A 204 10.65 -5.50 -10.16
N LYS A 205 9.80 -6.12 -10.99
CA LYS A 205 9.98 -7.51 -11.43
C LYS A 205 11.33 -7.70 -12.13
N LYS A 206 11.73 -6.77 -13.00
CA LYS A 206 13.04 -6.79 -13.68
C LYS A 206 14.20 -6.63 -12.69
N HIS A 207 14.13 -5.62 -11.82
CA HIS A 207 15.22 -5.30 -10.89
C HIS A 207 15.41 -6.39 -9.84
N LEU A 208 14.33 -6.93 -9.25
CA LEU A 208 14.40 -8.04 -8.29
C LEU A 208 15.07 -9.28 -8.90
N LYS A 209 14.72 -9.61 -10.15
CA LYS A 209 15.37 -10.70 -10.88
C LYS A 209 16.86 -10.44 -11.10
N ALA A 210 17.22 -9.22 -11.51
CA ALA A 210 18.60 -8.84 -11.79
C ALA A 210 19.49 -8.87 -10.53
N VAL A 211 18.95 -8.47 -9.37
CA VAL A 211 19.66 -8.50 -8.08
C VAL A 211 19.60 -9.87 -7.39
N GLY A 212 19.03 -10.89 -8.06
CA GLY A 212 19.09 -12.29 -7.64
C GLY A 212 17.99 -12.75 -6.68
N VAL A 213 16.89 -12.01 -6.53
CA VAL A 213 15.72 -12.51 -5.77
C VAL A 213 14.97 -13.54 -6.62
N PRO A 214 14.74 -14.77 -6.12
CA PRO A 214 13.98 -15.77 -6.85
C PRO A 214 12.53 -15.33 -7.14
N GLU A 215 12.02 -15.65 -8.32
CA GLU A 215 10.65 -15.28 -8.71
C GLU A 215 9.59 -15.88 -7.78
N SER A 216 9.81 -17.09 -7.28
CA SER A 216 8.93 -17.76 -6.31
C SER A 216 8.83 -17.06 -4.96
N GLN A 217 9.74 -16.14 -4.65
CA GLN A 217 9.76 -15.33 -3.43
C GLN A 217 9.08 -13.96 -3.61
N SER A 218 8.69 -13.64 -4.84
CA SER A 218 8.14 -12.34 -5.22
C SER A 218 6.63 -12.43 -5.40
N ARG A 219 5.89 -11.69 -4.58
CA ARG A 219 4.42 -11.61 -4.61
C ARG A 219 4.00 -10.21 -5.03
N TYR A 220 2.98 -10.14 -5.87
CA TYR A 220 2.40 -8.88 -6.32
C TYR A 220 0.93 -9.07 -6.68
N GLU A 221 0.18 -7.97 -6.61
CA GLU A 221 -1.19 -7.89 -7.11
C GLU A 221 -1.29 -6.75 -8.12
N PHE A 222 -2.36 -6.72 -8.90
CA PHE A 222 -2.67 -5.58 -9.76
C PHE A 222 -4.15 -5.22 -9.67
N PHE A 223 -4.41 -3.96 -9.36
CA PHE A 223 -5.75 -3.40 -9.37
C PHE A 223 -6.06 -2.82 -10.76
N GLY A 224 -6.44 -3.71 -11.67
CA GLY A 224 -6.83 -3.40 -13.05
C GLY A 224 -6.89 -4.68 -13.92
N PRO A 225 -7.08 -4.58 -15.25
CA PRO A 225 -7.11 -5.74 -16.13
C PRO A 225 -5.77 -6.51 -16.10
N ALA A 226 -5.79 -7.78 -15.70
CA ALA A 226 -4.59 -8.60 -15.49
C ALA A 226 -3.62 -8.67 -16.69
N ALA A 227 -4.14 -8.54 -17.93
CA ALA A 227 -3.35 -8.55 -19.17
C ALA A 227 -2.33 -7.40 -19.30
N ALA A 228 -2.33 -6.41 -18.40
CA ALA A 228 -1.43 -5.26 -18.48
C ALA A 228 0.01 -5.52 -17.96
N LEU A 229 0.25 -6.66 -17.30
CA LEU A 229 1.54 -7.00 -16.70
C LEU A 229 2.45 -7.89 -17.56
N GLU A 230 1.95 -8.40 -18.69
CA GLU A 230 2.74 -9.14 -19.69
C GLU A 230 3.61 -8.20 -20.55
#